data_AF-A0A1A8NNR4-F1
#
_entry.id   AF-A0A1A8NNR4-F1
#
_cell.length_a   1.000
_cell.length_b   1.000
_cell.length_c   1.000
_cell.angle_alpha   90.00
_cell.angle_beta   90.00
_cell.angle_gamma   90.00
#
_symmetry.space_group_name_H-M   'P 1'
#
loop_
_entity.id
_entity.type
_entity.pdbx_description
1 polymer ?
#
loop_
_entity_poly.entity_id
_entity_poly.type
_entity_poly.pdbx_seq_one_letter_code
_entity_poly.pdbx_strand_id
1 'polypeptide(L)' 'QQSHKQGYVVSIMGRRRNLPNIHSPDWAVRMQAERQAVNFVVQGSAADLCKMAMITIFDTVSSSDMFSARFPNTDHKT' A
#
# COMPACT_ATOMS: atom_id res chain seq x y z
N GLN A 1 3.46 21.32 0.84
CA GLN A 1 3.25 22.35 -0.21
C GLN A 1 2.57 21.80 -1.47
N GLN A 2 2.85 20.57 -1.94
CA GLN A 2 2.17 20.01 -3.13
C GLN A 2 0.65 19.85 -2.95
N SER A 3 0.21 19.41 -1.76
CA SER A 3 -1.21 19.23 -1.39
C SER A 3 -2.05 20.51 -1.47
N HIS A 4 -1.47 21.64 -1.10
CA HIS A 4 -2.12 22.96 -1.12
C HIS A 4 -2.25 23.55 -2.52
N LYS A 5 -1.53 23.07 -3.54
CA LYS A 5 -1.66 23.61 -4.91
C LYS A 5 -2.64 22.83 -5.78
N GLN A 6 -2.92 21.58 -5.40
CA GLN A 6 -3.63 20.62 -6.25
C GLN A 6 -4.95 20.14 -5.63
N GLY A 7 -5.18 20.36 -4.32
CA GLY A 7 -6.38 19.85 -3.64
C GLY A 7 -6.38 18.33 -3.42
N TYR A 8 -5.30 17.65 -3.77
CA TYR A 8 -5.09 16.22 -3.56
C TYR A 8 -3.63 15.90 -3.21
N VAL A 9 -3.42 14.73 -2.63
CA VAL A 9 -2.10 14.13 -2.39
C VAL A 9 -1.95 12.82 -3.14
N VAL A 10 -0.72 12.42 -3.44
CA VAL A 10 -0.41 11.20 -4.18
C VAL A 10 0.62 10.38 -3.39
N SER A 11 0.40 9.05 -3.28
CA SER A 11 1.41 8.12 -2.74
C SER A 11 2.52 7.84 -3.75
N ILE A 12 3.59 7.16 -3.32
CA ILE A 12 4.72 6.79 -4.19
C ILE A 12 4.27 6.00 -5.43
N MET A 13 3.26 5.14 -5.33
CA MET A 13 2.74 4.37 -6.46
C MET A 13 1.58 5.04 -7.21
N GLY A 14 1.36 6.34 -7.02
CA GLY A 14 0.39 7.10 -7.81
C GLY A 14 -1.04 7.10 -7.27
N ARG A 15 -1.29 6.54 -6.08
CA ARG A 15 -2.63 6.51 -5.48
C ARG A 15 -3.00 7.90 -4.99
N ARG A 16 -4.13 8.45 -5.45
CA ARG A 16 -4.55 9.82 -5.12
C ARG A 16 -5.55 9.85 -3.96
N ARG A 17 -5.44 10.86 -3.10
CA ARG A 17 -6.45 11.19 -2.08
C ARG A 17 -6.77 12.68 -2.12
N ASN A 18 -8.04 12.99 -2.34
CA ASN A 18 -8.53 14.36 -2.36
C ASN A 18 -8.68 14.90 -0.94
N LEU A 19 -8.32 16.16 -0.75
CA LEU A 19 -8.37 16.86 0.53
C LEU A 19 -9.12 18.19 0.34
N PRO A 20 -10.47 18.16 0.27
CA PRO A 20 -11.26 19.36 -0.01
C PRO A 20 -11.06 20.46 1.05
N ASN A 21 -10.73 20.05 2.27
CA ASN A 21 -10.56 20.91 3.43
C ASN A 21 -9.16 21.56 3.54
N ILE A 22 -8.25 21.30 2.60
CA ILE A 22 -6.88 21.87 2.63
C ILE A 22 -6.89 23.40 2.44
N HIS A 23 -7.94 23.93 1.78
CA HIS A 23 -8.14 25.35 1.55
C HIS A 23 -9.16 26.00 2.49
N SER A 24 -9.60 25.27 3.53
CA SER A 24 -10.59 25.80 4.46
C SER A 24 -10.07 27.09 5.14
N PRO A 25 -10.92 28.13 5.28
CA PRO A 25 -10.58 29.32 6.05
C PRO A 25 -10.50 29.02 7.55
N ASP A 26 -11.15 27.95 8.02
CA ASP A 26 -11.03 27.46 9.39
C ASP A 26 -9.67 26.80 9.61
N TRP A 27 -8.91 27.38 10.55
CA TRP A 27 -7.55 26.94 10.87
C TRP A 27 -7.49 25.48 11.34
N ALA A 28 -8.48 25.05 12.15
CA ALA A 28 -8.49 23.73 12.77
C ALA A 28 -8.76 22.66 11.71
N VAL A 29 -9.72 22.93 10.82
CA VAL A 29 -10.08 22.08 9.68
C VAL A 29 -8.92 21.97 8.69
N ARG A 30 -8.23 23.09 8.41
CA ARG A 30 -7.04 23.10 7.54
C ARG A 30 -5.89 22.26 8.13
N MET A 31 -5.59 22.43 9.42
CA MET A 31 -4.56 21.65 10.10
C MET A 31 -4.87 20.15 10.13
N GLN A 32 -6.14 19.79 10.29
CA GLN A 32 -6.55 18.40 10.19
C GLN A 32 -6.32 17.85 8.77
N ALA A 33 -6.68 18.62 7.73
CA ALA A 33 -6.45 18.23 6.35
C ALA A 33 -4.95 18.09 6.02
N GLU A 34 -4.10 18.97 6.55
CA GLU A 34 -2.65 18.88 6.42
C GLU A 34 -2.08 17.63 7.10
N ARG A 35 -2.52 17.30 8.31
CA ARG A 35 -2.13 16.05 8.99
C ARG A 35 -2.55 14.81 8.19
N GLN A 36 -3.76 14.82 7.63
CA GLN A 36 -4.22 13.73 6.75
C GLN A 36 -3.37 13.62 5.49
N ALA A 37 -2.94 14.75 4.91
CA ALA A 37 -2.06 14.79 3.75
C ALA A 37 -0.74 14.07 4.02
N VAL A 38 -0.07 14.42 5.13
CA VAL A 38 1.22 13.84 5.52
C VAL A 38 1.07 12.35 5.82
N ASN A 39 0.07 11.98 6.62
CA ASN A 39 -0.18 10.58 6.97
C ASN A 39 -0.50 9.73 5.74
N PHE A 40 -1.28 10.25 4.80
CA PHE A 40 -1.59 9.53 3.57
C PHE A 40 -0.36 9.26 2.71
N VAL A 41 0.57 10.22 2.59
CA VAL A 41 1.79 10.01 1.80
C VAL A 41 2.65 8.91 2.42
N VAL A 42 2.86 8.94 3.74
CA VAL A 42 3.70 7.95 4.42
C VAL A 42 3.02 6.57 4.46
N GLN A 43 1.80 6.50 4.99
CA GLN A 43 1.07 5.24 5.14
C GLN A 43 0.63 4.65 3.81
N GLY A 44 0.18 5.50 2.88
CA GLY A 44 -0.25 5.09 1.55
C GLY A 44 0.89 4.44 0.78
N SER A 45 2.09 5.04 0.85
CA SER A 45 3.30 4.52 0.21
C SER A 45 3.82 3.24 0.87
N ALA A 46 3.74 3.13 2.20
CA ALA A 46 4.09 1.89 2.89
C ALA A 46 3.15 0.75 2.50
N ALA A 47 1.84 0.99 2.48
CA ALA A 47 0.84 -0.01 2.06
C ALA A 47 1.01 -0.44 0.60
N ASP A 48 1.40 0.50 -0.27
CA ASP A 48 1.77 0.25 -1.65
C ASP A 48 2.96 -0.72 -1.76
N LEU A 49 4.05 -0.44 -1.03
CA LEU A 49 5.23 -1.33 -0.98
C LEU A 49 4.90 -2.72 -0.45
N CYS A 50 4.10 -2.82 0.61
CA CYS A 50 3.67 -4.11 1.16
C CYS A 50 2.87 -4.92 0.14
N LYS A 51 1.93 -4.30 -0.58
CA LYS A 51 1.16 -4.99 -1.62
C LYS A 51 2.03 -5.48 -2.77
N MET A 52 2.99 -4.66 -3.21
CA MET A 52 3.93 -5.09 -4.24
C MET A 52 4.77 -6.27 -3.79
N ALA A 53 5.36 -6.19 -2.59
CA ALA A 53 6.13 -7.30 -2.05
C ALA A 53 5.30 -8.58 -1.95
N MET A 54 4.04 -8.46 -1.52
CA MET A 54 3.13 -9.59 -1.40
C MET A 54 2.83 -10.25 -2.76
N ILE A 55 2.54 -9.46 -3.80
CA ILE A 55 2.31 -9.97 -5.17
C ILE A 55 3.58 -10.62 -5.70
N THR A 56 4.75 -9.97 -5.56
CA THR A 56 6.03 -10.52 -6.03
C THR A 56 6.34 -11.87 -5.38
N ILE A 57 6.14 -12.00 -4.07
CA ILE A 57 6.34 -13.27 -3.36
C ILE A 57 5.35 -14.32 -3.84
N PHE A 58 4.07 -13.95 -3.98
CA PHE A 58 3.03 -14.87 -4.45
C PHE A 58 3.31 -15.39 -5.87
N ASP A 59 3.70 -14.51 -6.79
CA ASP A 59 4.05 -14.89 -8.17
C ASP A 59 5.29 -15.78 -8.21
N THR A 60 6.30 -15.47 -7.38
CA THR A 60 7.52 -16.27 -7.27
C THR A 60 7.23 -17.67 -6.75
N VAL A 61 6.36 -17.80 -5.74
CA VAL A 61 5.97 -19.09 -5.16
C VAL A 61 5.06 -19.86 -6.11
N SER A 62 4.11 -19.20 -6.76
CA SER A 62 3.18 -19.84 -7.69
C SER A 62 3.86 -20.32 -8.97
N SER A 63 4.90 -19.63 -9.43
CA SER A 63 5.71 -20.02 -10.59
C SER A 63 6.79 -21.05 -10.23
N SER A 64 7.03 -21.29 -8.95
CA SER A 64 7.96 -22.29 -8.46
C SER A 64 7.21 -23.58 -8.16
N ASP A 65 7.19 -24.50 -9.12
CA ASP A 65 6.74 -25.90 -8.95
C ASP A 65 7.52 -26.64 -7.84
N MET A 66 8.58 -26.04 -7.31
CA MET A 66 9.50 -26.63 -6.34
C MET A 66 8.89 -26.83 -4.94
N PHE A 67 7.82 -26.13 -4.57
CA PHE A 67 7.17 -26.32 -3.26
C PHE A 67 6.10 -27.42 -3.25
N SER A 68 5.73 -27.95 -4.44
CA SER A 68 4.86 -29.13 -4.58
C SER A 68 5.65 -30.44 -4.59
N ALA A 69 6.93 -30.43 -4.17
CA ALA A 69 7.72 -31.62 -3.98
C ALA A 69 7.23 -32.42 -2.77
N ARG A 70 6.10 -33.10 -2.98
CA ARG A 70 5.81 -34.49 -2.59
C ARG A 70 6.07 -34.79 -1.12
N PHE A 71 5.00 -34.75 -0.31
CA PHE A 71 4.93 -35.60 0.87
C PHE A 71 5.36 -37.01 0.45
N PRO A 72 6.42 -37.60 1.04
CA PRO A 72 6.71 -38.99 0.80
C PRO A 72 5.55 -39.77 1.41
N ASN A 73 4.66 -40.30 0.57
CA ASN A 73 3.81 -41.40 0.98
C ASN A 73 4.75 -42.49 1.49
N THR A 74 4.75 -42.69 2.80
CA THR A 74 5.36 -43.85 3.43
C THR A 74 4.63 -45.07 2.89
N ASP A 75 5.28 -45.78 1.97
CA ASP A 75 4.85 -47.07 1.45
C ASP A 75 4.68 -48.03 2.62
N HIS A 76 3.45 -48.22 3.08
CA HIS A 76 3.06 -49.39 3.86
C HIS A 76 3.09 -50.60 2.92
N LYS A 77 4.24 -51.27 2.85
CA LYS A 77 4.35 -52.61 2.30
C LYS A 77 4.52 -53.59 3.46
N THR A 78 3.39 -54.12 3.93
CA THR A 78 3.28 -55.41 4.62
C THR A 78 3.02 -56.50 3.61
#